data_AF-A0A2T1GGP6-F1
#
_entry.id   AF-A0A2T1GGP6-F1
#
_cell.length_a   1.000
_cell.length_b   1.000
_cell.length_c   1.000
_cell.angle_alpha   90.00
_cell.angle_beta   90.00
_cell.angle_gamma   90.00
#
_symmetry.space_group_name_H-M   'P 1'
#
loop_
_entity.id
_entity.type
_entity.pdbx_description
1 polymer ?
#
loop_
_entity_poly.entity_id
_entity_poly.type
_entity_poly.pdbx_seq_one_letter_code
_entity_poly.pdbx_strand_id
1 'polypeptide(L)'
;MSQISPEITHNDIRKISRQFRGFACRLLRTSPADGVDNLRRFLDFINKNSLIRDYIQCQIKESDVDCNQPGWEYQSLPIDVAGEIKFTYSLLMNFIDGDFLDRQSYINLAYNYIAHNGRVKSGKMSDYVEEFSKRLIHPFVNHIEQYLSELSIDLTPSNERNVINNSGTINHISGQNINAVQGSDNNGVIGDRDQ
;
A
#
# COMPACT_ATOMS: atom_id res chain seq x y z
N MET A 1 31.31 11.69 16.51
CA MET A 1 30.35 12.69 16.00
C MET A 1 29.13 11.92 15.52
N SER A 2 28.03 11.98 16.27
CA SER A 2 26.78 11.31 15.88
C SER A 2 26.15 12.09 14.75
N GLN A 3 26.08 11.49 13.55
CA GLN A 3 25.24 11.99 12.47
C GLN A 3 23.80 11.75 12.91
N ILE A 4 23.11 12.83 13.29
CA ILE A 4 21.66 12.81 13.50
C ILE A 4 21.07 12.59 12.10
N SER A 5 20.63 11.37 11.81
CA SER A 5 19.79 11.10 10.64
C SER A 5 18.62 12.08 10.68
N PRO A 6 18.28 12.77 9.57
CA PRO A 6 17.14 13.68 9.57
C PRO A 6 15.90 12.90 10.02
N GLU A 7 15.26 13.39 11.08
CA GLU A 7 14.03 12.82 11.60
C GLU A 7 12.96 12.84 10.50
N ILE A 8 12.36 11.68 10.22
CA ILE A 8 11.40 11.54 9.13
C ILE A 8 10.14 12.34 9.46
N THR A 9 9.74 13.23 8.55
CA THR A 9 8.56 14.09 8.80
C THR A 9 7.28 13.49 8.25
N HIS A 10 6.13 13.93 8.76
CA HIS A 10 4.82 13.58 8.21
C HIS A 10 4.71 13.88 6.70
N ASN A 11 5.30 14.98 6.23
CA ASN A 11 5.31 15.34 4.81
C ASN A 11 6.16 14.36 3.97
N ASP A 12 7.25 13.84 4.53
CA ASP A 12 8.08 12.86 3.85
C ASP A 12 7.36 11.53 3.70
N ILE A 13 6.65 11.06 4.74
CA ILE A 13 5.77 9.89 4.64
C ILE A 13 4.73 10.09 3.54
N ARG A 14 4.02 11.23 3.51
CA ARG A 14 3.02 11.50 2.47
C ARG A 14 3.59 11.43 1.06
N LYS A 15 4.82 11.93 0.83
CA LYS A 15 5.51 11.83 -0.45
C LYS A 15 5.85 10.38 -0.79
N ILE A 16 6.39 9.62 0.16
CA ILE A 16 6.72 8.20 -0.01
C ILE A 16 5.46 7.40 -0.33
N SER A 17 4.37 7.55 0.45
CA SER A 17 3.10 6.85 0.22
C SER A 17 2.47 7.21 -1.13
N ARG A 18 2.65 8.44 -1.60
CA ARG A 18 2.20 8.83 -2.96
C ARG A 18 3.03 8.16 -4.05
N GLN A 19 4.35 8.13 -3.91
CA GLN A 19 5.24 7.49 -4.88
C GLN A 19 5.03 5.97 -4.91
N PHE A 20 4.94 5.34 -3.73
CA PHE A 20 4.65 3.92 -3.58
C PHE A 20 3.38 3.52 -4.32
N ARG A 21 2.26 4.20 -4.03
CA ARG A 21 0.99 3.99 -4.75
C ARG A 21 1.14 4.15 -6.26
N GLY A 22 1.92 5.13 -6.72
CA GLY A 22 2.19 5.34 -8.14
C GLY A 22 2.87 4.13 -8.81
N PHE A 23 3.90 3.57 -8.17
CA PHE A 23 4.59 2.37 -8.68
C PHE A 23 3.74 1.10 -8.52
N ALA A 24 3.05 0.95 -7.39
CA ALA A 24 2.15 -0.18 -7.12
C ALA A 24 0.98 -0.22 -8.11
N CYS A 25 0.26 0.88 -8.31
CA CYS A 25 -0.83 0.98 -9.30
C CYS A 25 -0.35 0.63 -10.71
N ARG A 26 0.87 1.05 -11.07
CA ARG A 26 1.47 0.74 -12.38
C ARG A 26 1.72 -0.76 -12.54
N LEU A 27 2.27 -1.42 -11.52
CA LEU A 27 2.51 -2.86 -11.54
C LEU A 27 1.19 -3.66 -11.54
N LEU A 28 0.26 -3.32 -10.65
CA LEU A 28 -1.05 -3.99 -10.53
C LEU A 28 -1.87 -3.96 -11.82
N ARG A 29 -1.70 -2.90 -12.64
CA ARG A 29 -2.42 -2.70 -13.91
C ARG A 29 -1.59 -3.04 -15.13
N THR A 30 -0.48 -3.76 -14.96
CA THR A 30 0.43 -4.05 -16.06
C THR A 30 -0.18 -4.99 -17.10
N SER A 31 0.28 -4.85 -18.34
CA SER A 31 0.05 -5.85 -19.39
C SER A 31 1.06 -6.99 -19.28
N PRO A 32 0.82 -8.15 -19.94
CA PRO A 32 1.81 -9.21 -20.07
C PRO A 32 3.15 -8.76 -20.69
N ALA A 33 3.13 -7.76 -21.58
CA ALA A 33 4.31 -7.26 -22.26
C ALA A 33 5.14 -6.30 -21.39
N ASP A 34 4.47 -5.44 -20.62
CA ASP A 34 5.14 -4.38 -19.84
C ASP A 34 5.50 -4.83 -18.40
N GLY A 35 5.10 -6.04 -18.03
CA GLY A 35 5.17 -6.53 -16.65
C GLY A 35 6.58 -6.55 -16.06
N VAL A 36 7.59 -6.94 -16.84
CA VAL A 36 8.98 -6.99 -16.37
C VAL A 36 9.49 -5.59 -16.05
N ASP A 37 9.27 -4.62 -16.95
CA ASP A 37 9.73 -3.25 -16.77
C ASP A 37 9.02 -2.56 -15.59
N ASN A 38 7.71 -2.78 -15.46
CA ASN A 38 6.94 -2.24 -14.34
C ASN A 38 7.35 -2.88 -13.02
N LEU A 39 7.66 -4.19 -13.00
CA LEU A 39 8.17 -4.88 -11.82
C LEU A 39 9.54 -4.34 -11.41
N ARG A 40 10.48 -4.18 -12.36
CA ARG A 40 11.82 -3.60 -12.11
C ARG A 40 11.70 -2.21 -11.50
N ARG A 41 10.86 -1.34 -12.06
CA ARG A 41 10.62 0.02 -11.52
C ARG A 41 10.07 -0.01 -10.09
N PHE A 42 9.16 -0.94 -9.81
CA PHE A 42 8.58 -1.11 -8.48
C PHE A 42 9.61 -1.62 -7.47
N LEU A 43 10.36 -2.68 -7.80
CA LEU A 43 11.41 -3.23 -6.95
C LEU A 43 12.55 -2.23 -6.72
N ASP A 44 12.97 -1.51 -7.76
CA ASP A 44 13.95 -0.43 -7.65
C ASP A 44 13.53 0.63 -6.63
N PHE A 45 12.26 1.03 -6.67
CA PHE A 45 11.73 2.03 -5.75
C PHE A 45 11.76 1.53 -4.30
N ILE A 46 11.20 0.34 -4.03
CA ILE A 46 11.13 -0.18 -2.66
C ILE A 46 12.53 -0.49 -2.09
N ASN A 47 13.48 -0.93 -2.92
CA ASN A 47 14.84 -1.25 -2.48
C ASN A 47 15.69 0.01 -2.21
N LYS A 48 15.46 1.08 -2.98
CA LYS A 48 16.14 2.38 -2.78
C LYS A 48 15.55 3.17 -1.62
N ASN A 49 14.27 2.98 -1.31
CA ASN A 49 13.63 3.63 -0.18
C ASN A 49 13.96 2.88 1.13
N SER A 50 14.80 3.46 1.98
CA SER A 50 15.24 2.80 3.22
C SER A 50 14.07 2.46 4.15
N LEU A 51 13.06 3.33 4.27
CA LEU A 51 11.91 3.09 5.13
C LEU A 51 11.16 1.81 4.73
N ILE A 52 10.82 1.68 3.44
CA ILE A 52 10.11 0.51 2.92
C ILE A 52 11.00 -0.72 2.95
N ARG A 53 12.26 -0.59 2.52
CA ARG A 53 13.21 -1.70 2.52
C ARG A 53 13.41 -2.25 3.92
N ASP A 54 13.64 -1.40 4.90
CA ASP A 54 13.94 -1.82 6.27
C ASP A 54 12.70 -2.50 6.90
N TYR A 55 11.49 -2.01 6.62
CA TYR A 55 10.24 -2.71 6.97
C TYR A 55 10.17 -4.12 6.37
N ILE A 56 10.39 -4.26 5.06
CA ILE A 56 10.41 -5.58 4.39
C ILE A 56 11.45 -6.49 5.02
N GLN A 57 12.66 -5.99 5.32
CA GLN A 57 13.73 -6.77 5.93
C GLN A 57 13.39 -7.23 7.36
N CYS A 58 12.68 -6.42 8.14
CA CYS A 58 12.16 -6.85 9.44
C CYS A 58 11.17 -8.01 9.28
N GLN A 59 10.21 -7.89 8.36
CA GLN A 59 9.23 -8.94 8.09
C GLN A 59 9.87 -10.23 7.57
N ILE A 60 10.91 -10.14 6.74
CA ILE A 60 11.69 -11.30 6.28
C ILE A 60 12.37 -12.04 7.44
N LYS A 61 12.90 -11.31 8.43
CA LYS A 61 13.56 -11.90 9.60
C LYS A 61 12.57 -12.54 10.57
N GLU A 62 11.36 -12.00 10.66
CA GLU A 62 10.28 -12.53 11.51
C GLU A 62 9.62 -13.78 10.92
N SER A 63 9.74 -14.00 9.61
CA SER A 63 9.06 -15.08 8.93
C SER A 63 9.86 -16.39 8.89
N ASP A 64 9.17 -17.48 9.23
CA ASP A 64 9.65 -18.86 9.17
C ASP A 64 9.57 -19.50 7.77
N VAL A 65 9.05 -18.79 6.76
CA VAL A 65 8.89 -19.32 5.40
C VAL A 65 10.27 -19.56 4.77
N ASP A 66 10.53 -20.76 4.25
CA ASP A 66 11.80 -21.08 3.59
C ASP A 66 11.69 -20.93 2.06
N CYS A 67 12.24 -19.84 1.54
CA CYS A 67 12.28 -19.54 0.11
C CYS A 67 13.55 -20.06 -0.60
N ASN A 68 14.23 -21.06 -0.03
CA ASN A 68 15.45 -21.64 -0.62
C ASN A 68 15.29 -23.11 -1.02
N GLN A 69 14.17 -23.76 -0.67
CA GLN A 69 13.92 -25.16 -1.01
C GLN A 69 13.44 -25.29 -2.45
N PRO A 70 13.88 -26.29 -3.23
CA PRO A 70 13.37 -26.49 -4.59
C PRO A 70 11.84 -26.52 -4.66
N GLY A 71 11.26 -25.73 -5.57
CA GLY A 71 9.81 -25.66 -5.80
C GLY A 71 9.03 -24.79 -4.81
N TRP A 72 9.72 -24.06 -3.92
CA TRP A 72 9.09 -23.11 -3.01
C TRP A 72 8.25 -22.06 -3.76
N GLU A 73 8.66 -21.65 -4.96
CA GLU A 73 7.97 -20.67 -5.81
C GLU A 73 6.57 -21.12 -6.26
N TYR A 74 6.26 -22.41 -6.14
CA TYR A 74 4.96 -23.00 -6.47
C TYR A 74 4.06 -23.16 -5.25
N GLN A 75 4.55 -22.92 -4.04
CA GLN A 75 3.76 -23.04 -2.83
C GLN A 75 2.67 -21.96 -2.76
N SER A 76 1.62 -22.26 -1.99
CA SER A 76 0.60 -21.29 -1.65
C SER A 76 1.20 -20.14 -0.85
N LEU A 77 0.65 -18.94 -1.07
CA LEU A 77 0.98 -17.78 -0.26
C LEU A 77 0.73 -18.09 1.23
N PRO A 78 1.70 -17.81 2.12
CA PRO A 78 1.50 -17.93 3.58
C PRO A 78 0.33 -17.09 4.08
N ILE A 79 -0.20 -17.39 5.27
CA ILE A 79 -1.39 -16.68 5.80
C ILE A 79 -0.97 -15.51 6.71
N ASP A 80 0.23 -15.57 7.29
CA ASP A 80 0.76 -14.51 8.14
C ASP A 80 1.45 -13.40 7.33
N VAL A 81 1.37 -12.17 7.82
CA VAL A 81 1.89 -10.96 7.14
C VAL A 81 3.38 -11.10 6.80
N ALA A 82 4.18 -11.56 7.76
CA ALA A 82 5.63 -11.71 7.58
C ALA A 82 5.95 -12.72 6.47
N GLY A 83 5.25 -13.85 6.47
CA GLY A 83 5.31 -14.88 5.44
C GLY A 83 4.86 -14.41 4.07
N GLU A 84 3.73 -13.72 3.96
CA GLU A 84 3.25 -13.14 2.69
C GLU A 84 4.29 -12.18 2.09
N ILE A 85 4.87 -11.33 2.93
CA ILE A 85 5.90 -10.36 2.53
C ILE A 85 7.18 -11.08 2.09
N LYS A 86 7.69 -12.00 2.91
CA LYS A 86 8.92 -12.75 2.60
C LYS A 86 8.76 -13.55 1.33
N PHE A 87 7.67 -14.30 1.19
CA PHE A 87 7.38 -15.12 0.01
C PHE A 87 7.33 -14.25 -1.24
N THR A 88 6.49 -13.21 -1.22
CA THR A 88 6.28 -12.35 -2.39
C THR A 88 7.56 -11.61 -2.77
N TYR A 89 8.23 -10.99 -1.81
CA TYR A 89 9.47 -10.26 -2.08
C TYR A 89 10.56 -11.18 -2.62
N SER A 90 10.74 -12.35 -2.02
CA SER A 90 11.71 -13.35 -2.50
C SER A 90 11.39 -13.74 -3.93
N LEU A 91 10.12 -14.03 -4.26
CA LEU A 91 9.72 -14.50 -5.59
C LEU A 91 10.01 -13.47 -6.67
N LEU A 92 9.72 -12.20 -6.36
CA LEU A 92 9.90 -11.10 -7.29
C LEU A 92 11.39 -10.76 -7.50
N MET A 93 12.21 -10.77 -6.44
CA MET A 93 13.65 -10.51 -6.55
C MET A 93 14.35 -11.63 -7.33
N ASN A 94 14.08 -12.87 -6.96
CA ASN A 94 14.59 -14.07 -7.62
C ASN A 94 14.23 -14.13 -9.12
N PHE A 95 13.03 -13.68 -9.47
CA PHE A 95 12.63 -13.54 -10.88
C PHE A 95 13.48 -12.51 -11.64
N ILE A 96 13.77 -11.35 -11.03
CA ILE A 96 14.55 -10.28 -11.66
C ILE A 96 16.04 -10.64 -11.74
N ASP A 97 16.58 -11.26 -10.70
CA ASP A 97 17.99 -11.63 -10.59
C ASP A 97 18.34 -12.80 -11.54
N GLY A 98 17.33 -13.51 -12.05
CA GLY A 98 17.46 -14.47 -13.14
C GLY A 98 17.66 -15.91 -12.71
N ASP A 99 17.56 -16.21 -11.41
CA ASP A 99 17.84 -17.53 -10.86
C ASP A 99 16.77 -18.59 -11.19
N PHE A 100 15.61 -18.19 -11.71
CA PHE A 100 14.43 -19.07 -11.78
C PHE A 100 13.85 -19.32 -13.18
N LEU A 101 14.13 -18.47 -14.18
CA LEU A 101 13.47 -18.58 -15.49
C LEU A 101 14.42 -18.26 -16.64
N ASP A 102 14.76 -19.30 -17.42
CA ASP A 102 15.54 -19.24 -18.67
C ASP A 102 14.97 -18.27 -19.73
N ARG A 103 13.76 -17.73 -19.50
CA ARG A 103 13.14 -16.64 -20.25
C ARG A 103 12.41 -15.71 -19.28
N GLN A 104 13.06 -14.62 -18.84
CA GLN A 104 12.47 -13.56 -17.99
C GLN A 104 11.25 -12.94 -18.67
N SER A 105 10.11 -13.60 -18.55
CA SER A 105 8.84 -13.17 -19.08
C SER A 105 7.87 -13.08 -17.93
N TYR A 106 7.27 -11.90 -17.73
CA TYR A 106 6.32 -11.67 -16.66
C TYR A 106 5.10 -12.60 -16.76
N ILE A 107 4.69 -12.93 -18.00
CA ILE A 107 3.62 -13.90 -18.20
C ILE A 107 4.01 -15.31 -17.73
N ASN A 108 5.26 -15.74 -17.91
CA ASN A 108 5.69 -17.06 -17.43
C ASN A 108 5.68 -17.12 -15.90
N LEU A 109 6.15 -16.07 -15.24
CA LEU A 109 6.05 -15.94 -13.77
C LEU A 109 4.59 -16.05 -13.31
N ALA A 110 3.72 -15.23 -13.88
CA ALA A 110 2.30 -15.21 -13.55
C ALA A 110 1.61 -16.56 -13.81
N TYR A 111 1.87 -17.15 -14.98
CA TYR A 111 1.33 -18.45 -15.37
C TYR A 111 1.76 -19.55 -14.42
N ASN A 112 3.06 -19.67 -14.14
CA ASN A 112 3.60 -20.72 -13.29
C ASN A 112 3.03 -20.66 -11.88
N TYR A 113 2.95 -19.46 -11.28
CA TYR A 113 2.35 -19.32 -9.96
C TYR A 113 0.86 -19.67 -9.97
N ILE A 114 0.09 -19.16 -10.92
CA ILE A 114 -1.37 -19.38 -10.98
C ILE A 114 -1.72 -20.83 -11.34
N ALA A 115 -0.93 -21.52 -12.15
CA ALA A 115 -1.14 -22.93 -12.45
C ALA A 115 -1.16 -23.82 -11.20
N HIS A 116 -0.42 -23.44 -10.15
CA HIS A 116 -0.37 -24.16 -8.88
C HIS A 116 -1.33 -23.59 -7.83
N ASN A 117 -1.57 -22.29 -7.85
CA ASN A 117 -2.22 -21.58 -6.75
C ASN A 117 -3.56 -20.93 -7.09
N GLY A 118 -4.08 -21.13 -8.30
CA GLY A 118 -5.29 -20.44 -8.75
C GLY A 118 -5.95 -21.01 -9.99
N ARG A 119 -6.89 -20.22 -10.52
CA ARG A 119 -7.62 -20.49 -11.76
C ARG A 119 -7.91 -19.17 -12.46
N VAL A 120 -7.96 -19.20 -13.79
CA VAL A 120 -8.28 -18.05 -14.62
C VAL A 120 -9.63 -18.22 -15.32
N LYS A 121 -10.21 -17.11 -15.77
CA LYS A 121 -11.56 -17.07 -16.36
C LYS A 121 -11.59 -17.62 -17.79
N SER A 122 -10.64 -17.25 -18.64
CA SER A 122 -10.67 -17.56 -20.08
C SER A 122 -9.36 -18.12 -20.66
N GLY A 123 -8.36 -18.37 -19.83
CA GLY A 123 -7.05 -18.91 -20.28
C GLY A 123 -6.18 -17.90 -21.04
N LYS A 124 -6.63 -16.65 -21.19
CA LYS A 124 -5.84 -15.58 -21.83
C LYS A 124 -4.66 -15.18 -20.94
N MET A 125 -3.56 -14.78 -21.56
CA MET A 125 -2.37 -14.29 -20.85
C MET A 125 -2.70 -13.12 -19.89
N SER A 126 -3.60 -12.22 -20.29
CA SER A 126 -4.07 -11.13 -19.44
C SER A 126 -4.74 -11.63 -18.15
N ASP A 127 -5.50 -12.72 -18.22
CA ASP A 127 -6.23 -13.25 -17.06
C ASP A 127 -5.24 -13.86 -16.04
N TYR A 128 -4.17 -14.49 -16.51
CA TYR A 128 -3.10 -14.97 -15.65
C TYR A 128 -2.39 -13.82 -14.93
N VAL A 129 -2.08 -12.75 -15.65
CA VAL A 129 -1.47 -11.55 -15.06
C VAL A 129 -2.41 -10.87 -14.07
N GLU A 130 -3.70 -10.73 -14.38
CA GLU A 130 -4.71 -10.17 -13.47
C GLU A 130 -4.82 -11.00 -12.19
N GLU A 131 -4.96 -12.32 -12.31
CA GLU A 131 -5.12 -13.19 -11.15
C GLU A 131 -3.82 -13.28 -10.32
N PHE A 132 -2.64 -13.25 -10.97
CA PHE A 132 -1.35 -13.16 -10.29
C PHE A 132 -1.24 -11.86 -9.49
N SER A 133 -1.55 -10.72 -10.11
CA SER A 133 -1.57 -9.42 -9.42
C SER A 133 -2.53 -9.45 -8.23
N LYS A 134 -3.72 -10.00 -8.40
CA LYS A 134 -4.74 -10.07 -7.35
C LYS A 134 -4.31 -10.97 -6.17
N ARG A 135 -3.74 -12.14 -6.44
CA ARG A 135 -3.40 -13.13 -5.40
C ARG A 135 -2.08 -12.86 -4.70
N LEU A 136 -1.11 -12.30 -5.42
CA LEU A 136 0.26 -12.15 -4.92
C LEU A 136 0.63 -10.69 -4.69
N ILE A 137 0.51 -9.86 -5.73
CA ILE A 137 1.01 -8.48 -5.68
C ILE A 137 0.13 -7.61 -4.78
N HIS A 138 -1.19 -7.81 -4.79
CA HIS A 138 -2.11 -6.96 -4.04
C HIS A 138 -1.99 -7.11 -2.50
N PRO A 139 -1.89 -8.33 -1.92
CA PRO A 139 -1.60 -8.47 -0.49
C PRO A 139 -0.28 -7.81 -0.10
N PHE A 140 0.78 -8.03 -0.88
CA PHE A 140 2.09 -7.42 -0.64
C PHE A 140 2.05 -5.89 -0.67
N VAL A 141 1.36 -5.31 -1.66
CA VAL A 141 1.17 -3.86 -1.76
C VAL A 141 0.41 -3.33 -0.56
N ASN A 142 -0.67 -4.00 -0.14
CA ASN A 142 -1.51 -3.59 0.98
C ASN A 142 -0.72 -3.53 2.29
N HIS A 143 0.14 -4.51 2.57
CA HIS A 143 0.94 -4.51 3.81
C HIS A 143 1.87 -3.31 3.91
N ILE A 144 2.55 -2.98 2.80
CA ILE A 144 3.42 -1.79 2.75
C ILE A 144 2.58 -0.51 2.84
N GLU A 145 1.43 -0.45 2.16
CA GLU A 145 0.50 0.68 2.25
C GLU A 145 -0.01 0.91 3.67
N GLN A 146 -0.37 -0.16 4.37
CA GLN A 146 -0.82 -0.13 5.75
C GLN A 146 0.29 0.38 6.67
N TYR A 147 1.50 -0.17 6.56
CA TYR A 147 2.66 0.29 7.31
C TYR A 147 2.93 1.79 7.12
N LEU A 148 2.91 2.28 5.87
CA LEU A 148 3.09 3.70 5.58
C LEU A 148 1.93 4.56 6.10
N SER A 149 0.71 4.02 6.14
CA SER A 149 -0.46 4.70 6.70
C SER A 149 -0.36 4.83 8.21
N GLU A 150 0.03 3.76 8.91
CA GLU A 150 0.23 3.74 10.36
C GLU A 150 1.31 4.74 10.77
N LEU A 151 2.46 4.75 10.09
CA LEU A 151 3.49 5.77 10.31
C LEU A 151 3.01 7.20 10.07
N SER A 152 2.14 7.41 9.07
CA SER A 152 1.57 8.73 8.81
C SER A 152 0.67 9.19 9.96
N ILE A 153 -0.09 8.27 10.57
CA ILE A 153 -0.96 8.54 11.71
C ILE A 153 -0.11 8.90 12.94
N ASP A 154 0.95 8.14 13.20
CA ASP A 154 1.83 8.36 14.35
C ASP A 154 2.54 9.71 14.29
N LEU A 155 2.94 10.13 13.09
CA LEU A 155 3.60 11.42 12.86
C LEU A 155 2.61 12.59 12.70
N THR A 156 1.30 12.34 12.69
CA THR A 156 0.29 13.41 12.60
C THR A 156 0.31 14.24 13.88
N PRO A 157 0.63 15.54 13.80
CA PRO A 157 0.64 16.42 14.97
C PRO A 157 -0.72 16.42 15.69
N SER A 158 -0.71 16.47 17.02
CA SER A 158 -1.91 16.39 17.87
C SER A 158 -2.96 17.47 17.57
N ASN A 159 -2.54 18.61 17.01
CA ASN A 159 -3.39 19.74 16.61
C ASN A 159 -4.04 19.58 15.22
N GLU A 160 -3.67 18.57 14.44
CA GLU A 160 -4.27 18.26 13.13
C GLU A 160 -5.21 17.03 13.16
N ARG A 161 -5.38 16.40 14.33
CA ARG A 161 -6.37 15.32 14.51
C ARG A 161 -7.77 15.92 14.50
N ASN A 162 -8.39 15.98 13.34
CA ASN A 162 -9.79 16.36 13.20
C ASN A 162 -10.65 15.36 13.98
N VAL A 163 -11.22 15.79 15.11
CA VAL A 163 -12.28 15.06 15.82
C VAL A 163 -13.55 15.21 14.98
N ILE A 164 -13.94 14.14 14.28
CA ILE A 164 -15.22 14.07 13.60
C ILE A 164 -16.29 13.87 14.67
N ASN A 165 -16.95 14.95 15.09
CA ASN A 165 -18.19 14.83 15.86
C ASN A 165 -19.32 14.39 14.93
N ASN A 166 -20.20 13.50 15.41
CA ASN A 166 -21.28 12.82 14.69
C ASN A 166 -22.42 13.76 14.22
N SER A 167 -22.10 14.86 13.54
CA SER A 167 -23.06 15.90 13.13
C SER A 167 -22.79 16.45 11.73
N GLY A 168 -21.82 15.90 10.97
CA GLY A 168 -21.63 16.24 9.56
C GLY A 168 -20.94 17.58 9.27
N THR A 169 -20.41 18.27 10.28
CA THR A 169 -19.69 19.55 10.11
C THR A 169 -18.21 19.38 10.41
N ILE A 170 -17.35 19.74 9.46
CA ILE A 170 -15.89 19.81 9.65
C ILE A 170 -15.57 21.15 10.32
N ASN A 171 -15.23 21.14 11.61
CA ASN A 171 -14.62 22.31 12.26
C ASN A 171 -13.11 22.24 12.08
N HIS A 172 -12.58 23.08 11.19
CA HIS A 172 -11.15 23.33 11.10
C HIS A 172 -10.72 24.18 12.30
N ILE A 173 -10.31 23.56 13.41
CA ILE A 173 -9.84 24.27 14.60
C ILE A 173 -8.37 24.67 14.39
N SER A 174 -8.15 25.68 13.55
CA SER A 174 -6.88 26.42 13.57
C SER A 174 -7.00 27.58 14.54
N GLY A 175 -6.66 27.36 15.81
CA GLY A 175 -6.14 28.36 16.76
C GLY A 175 -6.80 29.75 16.89
N GLN A 176 -8.00 29.98 16.37
CA GLN A 176 -8.72 31.24 16.45
C GLN A 176 -9.97 31.04 17.29
N ASN A 177 -10.14 31.88 18.32
CA ASN A 177 -11.38 31.98 19.08
C ASN A 177 -12.53 32.26 18.13
N ILE A 178 -13.35 31.25 17.84
CA ILE A 178 -14.61 31.44 17.12
C ILE A 178 -15.64 31.88 18.16
N ASN A 179 -15.80 33.19 18.33
CA ASN A 179 -17.03 33.74 18.90
C ASN A 179 -18.15 33.53 17.89
N ALA A 180 -18.88 32.42 18.02
CA ALA A 180 -20.09 32.19 17.24
C ALA A 180 -21.17 33.19 17.68
N VAL A 181 -21.34 34.28 16.93
CA VAL A 181 -22.55 35.11 17.02
C VAL A 181 -23.66 34.37 16.28
N GLN A 182 -24.52 33.71 17.03
CA GLN A 182 -25.72 33.08 16.52
C GLN A 182 -26.78 34.19 16.30
N GLY A 183 -26.82 34.75 15.09
CA GLY A 183 -27.88 35.65 14.65
C GLY A 183 -29.16 34.86 14.43
N SER A 184 -30.03 34.84 15.43
CA SER A 184 -31.37 34.22 15.35
C SER A 184 -32.35 35.19 14.67
N ASP A 185 -32.44 35.17 13.34
CA ASP A 185 -33.53 35.82 12.62
C ASP A 185 -34.80 34.96 12.68
N ASN A 186 -35.51 35.00 13.81
CA ASN A 186 -36.86 34.45 13.94
C ASN A 186 -37.89 35.55 13.66
N ASN A 187 -38.21 35.77 12.38
CA ASN A 187 -39.33 36.63 12.01
C ASN A 187 -40.64 35.84 12.08
N GLY A 188 -41.17 35.69 13.29
CA GLY A 188 -42.50 35.16 13.58
C GLY A 188 -43.38 36.26 14.18
N VAL A 189 -43.98 37.10 13.33
CA VAL A 189 -44.99 38.07 13.78
C VAL A 189 -46.29 37.30 14.03
N ILE A 190 -46.57 37.02 15.30
CA ILE A 190 -47.90 36.62 15.78
C ILE A 190 -48.56 37.91 16.30
N GLY A 191 -49.56 38.40 15.59
CA GLY A 191 -50.47 39.43 16.09
C GLY A 191 -51.85 38.82 16.30
N ASP A 192 -52.23 38.59 17.55
CA ASP A 192 -53.60 38.25 17.93
C ASP A 192 -54.16 39.39 18.81
N ARG A 193 -55.30 39.93 18.35
CA ARG A 193 -56.44 40.66 18.98
C ARG A 193 -56.23 41.51 20.24
N ASP A 194 -56.75 42.75 20.19
CA ASP A 194 -57.89 43.20 21.02
C ASP A 194 -58.20 44.70 20.81
N GLN A 195 -59.39 45.00 20.24
CA GLN A 195 -60.35 46.09 20.52
C GLN A 195 -61.31 46.31 19.33
#